data_AF-A0A410PVA1-F1
#
_entry.id   AF-A0A410PVA1-F1
#
_cell.length_a   1.000
_cell.length_b   1.000
_cell.length_c   1.000
_cell.angle_alpha   90.00
_cell.angle_beta   90.00
_cell.angle_gamma   90.00
#
_symmetry.space_group_name_H-M   'P 1'
#
loop_
_entity.id
_entity.type
_entity.pdbx_description
1 polymer ?
#
loop_
_entity_poly.entity_id
_entity_poly.type
_entity_poly.pdbx_seq_one_letter_code
_entity_poly.pdbx_strand_id
1 'polypeptide(L)'
;MNVYDAARALATEIKNSEELKQYEAIKATVSQNSEITEMINDFQAKQMEMQTKQILGQEIDEEFTGQVQQLYGIMMSDPLAAQYLQAELRFSLMMNDIYKILGEVINLGNNQ
;
A
#
# COMPACT_ATOMS: atom_id res chain seq x y z
N MET A 1 -16.63 8.81 -25.80
CA MET A 1 -15.81 8.08 -24.81
C MET A 1 -16.72 7.11 -24.09
N ASN A 2 -16.45 5.80 -24.18
CA ASN A 2 -17.18 4.78 -23.42
C ASN A 2 -16.49 4.52 -22.06
N VAL A 3 -17.07 3.67 -21.21
CA VAL A 3 -16.53 3.35 -19.87
C VAL A 3 -15.13 2.73 -19.90
N TYR A 4 -14.80 1.95 -20.94
CA TYR A 4 -13.47 1.37 -21.11
C TYR A 4 -12.43 2.40 -21.56
N ASP A 5 -12.83 3.36 -22.39
CA ASP A 5 -11.97 4.47 -22.79
C ASP A 5 -11.66 5.36 -21.57
N ALA A 6 -12.66 5.64 -20.75
CA ALA A 6 -12.50 6.40 -19.50
C ALA A 6 -11.58 5.66 -18.51
N ALA A 7 -11.74 4.34 -18.36
CA ALA A 7 -10.87 3.54 -17.50
C ALA A 7 -9.40 3.54 -17.99
N ARG A 8 -9.17 3.48 -19.31
CA ARG A 8 -7.81 3.61 -19.87
C ARG A 8 -7.23 4.99 -19.64
N ALA A 9 -8.03 6.05 -19.79
CA ALA A 9 -7.60 7.40 -19.50
C ALA A 9 -7.20 7.55 -18.02
N LEU A 10 -8.04 7.08 -17.09
CA LEU A 10 -7.73 7.07 -15.67
C LEU A 10 -6.45 6.29 -15.36
N ALA A 11 -6.24 5.12 -15.96
CA ALA A 11 -5.01 4.36 -15.78
C ALA A 11 -3.77 5.12 -16.27
N THR A 12 -3.88 5.87 -17.37
CA THR A 12 -2.80 6.75 -17.85
C THR A 12 -2.53 7.89 -16.87
N GLU A 13 -3.57 8.52 -16.33
CA GLU A 13 -3.41 9.61 -15.35
C GLU A 13 -2.78 9.11 -14.05
N ILE A 14 -3.20 7.94 -13.53
CA ILE A 14 -2.56 7.30 -12.38
C ILE A 14 -1.09 7.01 -12.66
N LYS A 15 -0.76 6.49 -13.85
CA LYS A 15 0.64 6.25 -14.24
C LYS A 15 1.48 7.52 -14.27
N ASN A 16 0.85 8.64 -14.61
CA ASN A 16 1.51 9.94 -14.69
C ASN A 16 1.47 10.74 -13.39
N SER A 17 0.76 10.27 -12.36
CA SER A 17 0.62 10.98 -11.09
C SER A 17 1.95 11.10 -10.36
N GLU A 18 2.09 12.16 -9.58
CA GLU A 18 3.29 12.37 -8.79
C GLU A 18 3.45 11.30 -7.71
N GLU A 19 2.34 10.83 -7.15
CA GLU A 19 2.30 9.79 -6.12
C GLU A 19 2.92 8.49 -6.63
N LEU A 20 2.51 8.01 -7.81
CA LEU A 20 3.08 6.78 -8.35
C LEU A 20 4.55 6.97 -8.73
N LYS A 21 4.89 8.08 -9.41
CA LYS A 21 6.27 8.36 -9.82
C LYS A 21 7.22 8.45 -8.63
N GLN A 22 6.80 9.10 -7.54
CA GLN A 22 7.60 9.21 -6.32
C GLN A 22 7.74 7.84 -5.64
N TYR A 23 6.66 7.06 -5.58
CA TYR A 23 6.70 5.70 -5.06
C TYR A 23 7.63 4.78 -5.86
N GLU A 24 7.58 4.82 -7.19
CA GLU A 24 8.47 4.04 -8.05
C GLU A 24 9.94 4.47 -7.91
N ALA A 25 10.20 5.78 -7.84
CA ALA A 25 11.55 6.31 -7.67
C ALA A 25 12.18 5.88 -6.34
N ILE A 26 11.44 5.99 -5.22
CA ILE A 26 11.95 5.56 -3.92
C ILE A 26 12.10 4.05 -3.86
N LYS A 27 11.17 3.27 -4.44
CA LYS A 27 11.27 1.82 -4.54
C LYS A 27 12.52 1.39 -5.31
N ALA A 28 12.83 2.04 -6.42
CA ALA A 28 14.05 1.79 -7.17
C ALA A 28 15.30 2.10 -6.34
N THR A 29 15.28 3.18 -5.55
CA THR A 29 16.40 3.56 -4.67
C THR A 29 16.61 2.54 -3.56
N VAL A 30 15.53 2.14 -2.88
CA VAL A 30 15.58 1.13 -1.82
C VAL A 30 16.07 -0.22 -2.33
N SER A 31 15.67 -0.62 -3.55
CA SER A 31 16.09 -1.89 -4.15
C SER A 31 17.62 -2.04 -4.32
N GLN A 32 18.36 -0.95 -4.25
CA GLN A 32 19.82 -0.94 -4.29
C GLN A 32 20.47 -1.23 -2.92
N ASN A 33 19.69 -1.17 -1.84
CA ASN A 33 20.10 -1.53 -0.48
C ASN A 33 19.42 -2.85 -0.08
N SER A 34 20.20 -3.92 0.00
CA SER A 34 19.70 -5.27 0.31
C SER A 34 19.06 -5.36 1.69
N GLU A 35 19.64 -4.71 2.70
CA GLU A 35 19.14 -4.74 4.08
C GLU A 35 17.76 -4.09 4.19
N ILE A 36 17.59 -2.91 3.60
CA ILE A 36 16.29 -2.22 3.61
C ILE A 36 15.26 -2.98 2.75
N THR A 37 15.70 -3.54 1.62
CA THR A 37 14.83 -4.34 0.76
C THR A 37 14.29 -5.57 1.50
N GLU A 38 15.15 -6.29 2.22
CA GLU A 38 14.75 -7.42 3.06
C GLU A 38 13.76 -6.98 4.14
N MET A 39 14.02 -5.85 4.80
CA MET A 39 13.15 -5.29 5.84
C MET A 39 11.75 -4.93 5.31
N ILE A 40 11.67 -4.30 4.14
CA ILE A 40 10.39 -4.00 3.47
C ILE A 40 9.66 -5.26 3.08
N ASN A 41 10.36 -6.25 2.51
CA ASN A 41 9.74 -7.50 2.09
C ASN A 41 9.17 -8.28 3.28
N ASP A 42 9.89 -8.33 4.40
CA ASP A 42 9.39 -8.94 5.64
C ASP A 42 8.15 -8.21 6.16
N PHE A 43 8.18 -6.88 6.15
CA PHE A 43 7.04 -6.07 6.57
C PHE A 43 5.81 -6.29 5.70
N GLN A 44 5.97 -6.33 4.37
CA GLN A 44 4.87 -6.59 3.43
C GLN A 44 4.32 -8.00 3.57
N ALA A 45 5.18 -9.01 3.76
CA ALA A 45 4.75 -10.39 3.99
C ALA A 45 3.92 -10.50 5.28
N LYS A 46 4.38 -9.89 6.38
CA LYS A 46 3.63 -9.89 7.65
C LYS A 46 2.32 -9.10 7.56
N GLN A 47 2.29 -7.97 6.85
CA GLN A 47 1.04 -7.25 6.58
C GLN A 47 0.04 -8.12 5.81
N MET A 48 0.50 -8.82 4.78
CA MET A 48 -0.35 -9.71 3.98
C MET A 48 -0.88 -10.88 4.81
N GLU A 49 -0.05 -11.47 5.66
CA GLU A 49 -0.47 -12.52 6.60
C GLU A 49 -1.53 -11.97 7.58
N MET A 50 -1.33 -10.77 8.12
CA MET A 50 -2.28 -10.10 9.01
C MET A 50 -3.64 -9.92 8.33
N GLN A 51 -3.66 -9.37 7.12
CA GLN A 51 -4.89 -9.17 6.33
C GLN A 51 -5.57 -10.51 6.02
N THR A 52 -4.79 -11.54 5.67
CA THR A 52 -5.32 -12.88 5.39
C THR A 52 -5.99 -13.48 6.63
N LYS A 53 -5.36 -13.39 7.81
CA LYS A 53 -5.95 -13.86 9.07
C LYS A 53 -7.26 -13.14 9.39
N GLN A 54 -7.31 -11.82 9.19
CA GLN A 54 -8.54 -11.03 9.38
C GLN A 54 -9.67 -11.50 8.46
N ILE A 55 -9.38 -11.72 7.17
CA ILE A 55 -10.37 -12.19 6.19
C ILE A 55 -10.88 -13.59 6.57
N LEU A 56 -10.01 -14.46 7.06
CA LEU A 56 -10.37 -15.82 7.50
C LEU A 56 -11.05 -15.85 8.87
N GLY A 57 -11.22 -14.71 9.55
CA GLY A 57 -11.76 -14.64 10.90
C GLY A 57 -10.88 -15.32 11.95
N GLN A 58 -9.58 -15.45 11.69
CA GLN A 58 -8.61 -16.03 12.61
C GLN A 58 -8.15 -14.97 13.60
N GLU A 59 -7.92 -15.38 14.85
CA GLU A 59 -7.30 -14.50 15.85
C GLU A 59 -5.88 -14.14 15.41
N ILE A 60 -5.59 -12.84 15.44
CA ILE A 60 -4.22 -12.36 15.29
C ILE A 60 -3.61 -12.34 16.68
N ASP A 61 -2.54 -13.10 16.85
CA ASP A 61 -1.78 -13.12 18.09
C ASP A 61 -1.19 -11.74 18.41
N GLU A 62 -1.19 -11.39 19.71
CA GLU A 62 -0.58 -10.17 20.22
C GLU A 62 0.93 -10.16 19.96
N GLU A 63 1.59 -11.33 20.03
CA GLU A 63 3.01 -11.46 19.70
C GLU A 63 3.28 -11.05 18.25
N PHE A 64 2.48 -11.58 17.32
CA PHE A 64 2.60 -11.26 15.89
C PHE A 64 2.35 -9.78 15.62
N THR A 65 1.33 -9.20 16.25
CA THR A 65 1.05 -7.76 16.16
C THR A 65 2.23 -6.94 16.68
N GLY A 66 2.82 -7.33 17.81
CA GLY A 66 4.01 -6.71 18.37
C GLY A 66 5.22 -6.75 17.44
N GLN A 67 5.45 -7.88 16.75
CA GLN A 67 6.52 -8.01 15.76
C GLN A 67 6.34 -7.03 14.59
N VAL A 68 5.12 -6.89 14.07
CA VAL A 68 4.82 -5.95 12.98
C VAL A 68 5.02 -4.51 13.43
N GLN A 69 4.59 -4.15 14.63
CA GLN A 69 4.78 -2.82 15.20
C GLN A 69 6.26 -2.49 15.42
N GLN A 70 7.04 -3.44 15.95
CA GLN A 70 8.49 -3.27 16.10
C GLN A 70 9.19 -3.07 14.77
N LEU A 71 8.87 -3.90 13.77
CA LEU A 71 9.44 -3.80 12.43
C LEU A 71 9.12 -2.43 11.80
N TYR A 72 7.87 -1.97 11.94
CA TYR A 72 7.48 -0.63 11.51
C TYR A 72 8.31 0.46 12.21
N GLY A 73 8.52 0.35 13.53
CA GLY A 73 9.35 1.30 14.28
C GLY A 73 10.80 1.34 13.81
N ILE A 74 11.38 0.18 13.49
CA ILE A 74 12.74 0.08 12.94
C ILE A 74 12.79 0.77 11.56
N MET A 75 11.85 0.47 10.67
CA MET A 75 11.75 1.09 9.35
C MET A 75 11.56 2.61 9.43
N MET A 76 10.78 3.10 10.39
CA MET A 76 10.60 4.54 10.60
C MET A 76 11.86 5.24 11.13
N SER A 77 12.80 4.49 11.71
CA SER A 77 14.07 5.02 12.19
C SER A 77 15.14 5.12 11.09
N ASP A 78 15.02 4.32 10.02
CA ASP A 78 15.86 4.43 8.83
C ASP A 78 15.30 5.48 7.85
N PRO A 79 16.04 6.53 7.47
CA PRO A 79 15.52 7.60 6.62
C PRO A 79 15.03 7.15 5.25
N LEU A 80 15.63 6.12 4.66
CA LEU A 80 15.31 5.64 3.32
C LEU A 80 14.09 4.70 3.38
N ALA A 81 14.01 3.83 4.39
CA ALA A 81 12.82 3.01 4.64
C ALA A 81 11.60 3.88 5.03
N ALA A 82 11.79 4.91 5.86
CA ALA A 82 10.73 5.84 6.23
C ALA A 82 10.19 6.61 5.01
N GLN A 83 11.07 7.06 4.11
CA GLN A 83 10.66 7.70 2.85
C GLN A 83 9.84 6.76 1.97
N TYR A 84 10.23 5.49 1.89
CA TYR A 84 9.47 4.47 1.17
C TYR A 84 8.06 4.32 1.75
N LEU A 85 7.93 4.14 3.06
CA LEU A 85 6.64 3.99 3.74
C LEU A 85 5.74 5.21 3.52
N GLN A 86 6.29 6.43 3.56
CA GLN A 86 5.54 7.66 3.30
C GLN A 86 5.04 7.74 1.85
N ALA A 87 5.88 7.37 0.87
CA ALA A 87 5.49 7.36 -0.53
C ALA A 87 4.41 6.29 -0.81
N GLU A 88 4.56 5.10 -0.21
CA GLU A 88 3.57 4.02 -0.29
C GLU A 88 2.23 4.46 0.30
N LEU A 89 2.23 5.11 1.48
CA LEU A 89 1.02 5.64 2.11
C LEU A 89 0.34 6.69 1.22
N ARG A 90 1.09 7.65 0.67
CA ARG A 90 0.52 8.69 -0.22
C ARG A 90 -0.14 8.09 -1.46
N PHE A 91 0.53 7.14 -2.11
CA PHE A 91 -0.04 6.43 -3.25
C PHE A 91 -1.28 5.62 -2.86
N SER A 92 -1.23 4.90 -1.72
CA SER A 92 -2.36 4.14 -1.21
C SER A 92 -3.58 5.00 -0.90
N LEU A 93 -3.39 6.19 -0.32
CA LEU A 93 -4.48 7.14 -0.05
C LEU A 93 -5.16 7.60 -1.35
N MET A 94 -4.37 8.03 -2.34
CA MET A 94 -4.88 8.41 -3.66
C MET A 94 -5.70 7.27 -4.30
N MET A 95 -5.17 6.04 -4.27
CA MET A 95 -5.85 4.88 -4.83
C MET A 95 -7.13 4.52 -4.07
N ASN A 96 -7.13 4.62 -2.73
CA ASN A 96 -8.34 4.41 -1.93
C ASN A 96 -9.45 5.38 -2.29
N ASP A 97 -9.14 6.65 -2.50
CA ASP A 97 -10.14 7.64 -2.89
C ASP A 97 -10.67 7.39 -4.30
N ILE A 98 -9.83 6.96 -5.24
CA ILE A 98 -10.26 6.49 -6.56
C ILE A 98 -11.20 5.29 -6.43
N TYR A 99 -10.85 4.29 -5.60
CA TYR A 99 -11.71 3.12 -5.39
C TYR A 99 -13.05 3.48 -4.77
N LYS A 100 -13.11 4.44 -3.84
CA LYS A 100 -14.39 4.94 -3.29
C LYS A 100 -15.27 5.54 -4.37
N ILE A 101 -14.72 6.44 -5.20
CA ILE A 101 -15.46 7.07 -6.32
C ILE A 101 -16.02 6.00 -7.27
N LEU A 102 -15.23 4.97 -7.60
CA LEU A 102 -15.69 3.86 -8.43
C LEU A 102 -16.73 2.98 -7.72
N GLY A 103 -16.57 2.76 -6.42
CA GLY A 103 -17.42 1.93 -5.58
C GLY A 103 -18.82 2.53 -5.33
N GLU A 104 -18.95 3.87 -5.31
CA GLU A 104 -20.23 4.57 -5.22
C GLU A 104 -21.21 4.14 -6.32
N VAL A 105 -20.72 3.88 -7.53
CA VAL A 105 -21.53 3.47 -8.68
C VAL A 105 -21.97 2.00 -8.59
N ILE A 106 -21.17 1.15 -7.92
CA ILE A 106 -21.41 -0.28 -7.80
C ILE A 106 -22.39 -0.60 -6.65
N ASN A 107 -22.75 0.41 -5.84
CA ASN A 107 -23.63 0.27 -4.68
C ASN A 107 -23.06 -0.72 -3.65
N LEU A 108 -21.76 -0.65 -3.39
CA LEU A 108 -21.16 -1.16 -2.15
C LEU A 108 -21.46 -0.25 -0.94
N GLY A 109 -22.25 0.82 -1.14
CA GLY A 109 -22.57 1.84 -0.15
C GLY A 109 -23.92 1.68 0.57
N ASN A 110 -24.71 0.63 0.31
CA ASN A 110 -25.96 0.39 1.04
C ASN A 110 -26.26 -1.10 1.16
N ASN A 111 -25.61 -1.77 2.11
CA ASN A 111 -26.23 -2.90 2.80
C ASN A 111 -26.39 -2.49 4.26
N GLN A 112 -27.66 -2.50 4.70
CA GLN A 112 -28.06 -2.38 6.10
C GLN A 112 -27.36 -3.40 6.99
#